data_AF-A7WPE4-F1
#
_entry.id   AF-A7WPE4-F1
#
_cell.length_a   1.000
_cell.length_b   1.000
_cell.length_c   1.000
_cell.angle_alpha   90.00
_cell.angle_beta   90.00
_cell.angle_gamma   90.00
#
_symmetry.space_group_name_H-M   'P 1'
#
loop_
_entity.id
_entity.type
_entity.pdbx_description
1 polymer ?
#
loop_
_entity_poly.entity_id
_entity_poly.type
_entity_poly.pdbx_seq_one_letter_code
_entity_poly.pdbx_strand_id
1 'polypeptide(L)'
;MSSLNSADLGNLSDASKKEIAAYLDAENSKQKVRTSINQFTDLCFRKCIDRADSSDLSPQEEQCLISCVNKFLDTNIRVVKGLQGSQQQ
;
A
#
# COMPACT_ATOMS: atom_id res chain seq x y z
N MET A 1 -8.67 14.95 -2.11
CA MET A 1 -8.10 14.64 -0.77
C MET A 1 -8.30 15.86 0.09
N SER A 2 -9.10 15.74 1.14
CA SER A 2 -9.46 16.84 2.04
C SER A 2 -8.19 17.36 2.72
N SER A 3 -7.75 18.55 2.36
CA SER A 3 -6.56 19.17 2.95
C SER A 3 -6.99 19.84 4.24
N LEU A 4 -6.74 19.21 5.39
CA LEU A 4 -6.95 19.83 6.69
C LEU A 4 -5.94 20.96 6.85
N ASN A 5 -6.42 22.18 7.11
CA ASN A 5 -5.58 23.35 7.25
C ASN A 5 -4.98 23.39 8.67
N SER A 6 -3.68 23.64 8.78
CA SER A 6 -2.95 23.67 10.06
C SER A 6 -3.50 24.73 11.03
N ALA A 7 -4.14 25.78 10.51
CA ALA A 7 -4.81 26.80 11.31
C ALA A 7 -6.05 26.27 12.06
N ASP A 8 -6.77 25.30 11.49
CA ASP A 8 -7.97 24.71 12.11
C ASP A 8 -7.60 23.81 13.29
N LEU A 9 -6.42 23.18 13.26
CA LEU A 9 -5.90 22.33 14.34
C LEU A 9 -5.47 23.13 15.60
N GLY A 10 -5.07 24.39 15.42
CA GLY A 10 -4.62 25.26 16.51
C GLY A 10 -5.75 25.70 17.45
N ASN A 11 -7.00 25.75 16.97
CA ASN A 11 -8.16 26.24 17.72
C ASN A 11 -8.98 25.14 18.39
N LEU A 12 -8.49 23.89 18.41
CA LEU A 12 -9.20 22.73 18.94
C LEU A 12 -8.82 22.44 20.41
N SER A 13 -9.77 21.85 21.13
CA SER A 13 -9.50 21.28 22.46
C SER A 13 -8.50 20.13 22.38
N ASP A 14 -7.74 19.88 23.45
CA ASP A 14 -6.76 18.78 23.47
C ASP A 14 -7.40 17.40 23.31
N ALA A 15 -8.65 17.24 23.76
CA ALA A 15 -9.44 16.03 23.51
C ALA A 15 -9.71 15.85 22.00
N SER A 16 -10.15 16.92 21.32
CA SER A 16 -10.42 16.90 19.88
C SER A 16 -9.14 16.67 19.05
N LYS A 17 -8.00 17.23 19.46
CA LYS A 17 -6.70 16.97 18.80
C LYS A 17 -6.32 15.49 18.87
N LYS A 18 -6.53 14.84 20.02
CA LYS A 18 -6.25 13.42 20.20
C LYS A 18 -7.15 12.54 19.32
N GLU A 19 -8.43 12.88 19.24
CA GLU A 19 -9.39 12.18 18.38
C GLU A 19 -9.02 12.31 16.89
N ILE A 20 -8.68 13.53 16.45
CA ILE A 20 -8.26 13.78 15.07
C ILE A 20 -6.95 13.06 14.74
N ALA A 21 -5.98 13.04 15.65
CA ALA A 21 -4.74 12.28 15.45
C ALA A 21 -5.03 10.79 15.23
N ALA A 22 -5.88 10.18 16.07
CA ALA A 22 -6.27 8.79 15.92
C ALA A 22 -7.03 8.54 14.61
N TYR A 23 -7.92 9.45 14.22
CA TYR A 23 -8.64 9.37 12.94
C TYR A 23 -7.67 9.47 11.75
N LEU A 24 -6.72 10.41 11.79
CA LEU A 24 -5.72 10.58 10.74
C LEU A 24 -4.83 9.37 10.60
N ASP A 25 -4.39 8.76 11.72
CA ASP A 25 -3.59 7.54 11.67
C ASP A 25 -4.37 6.38 11.02
N ALA A 26 -5.65 6.24 11.35
CA ALA A 26 -6.51 5.24 10.74
C ALA A 26 -6.71 5.48 9.22
N GLU A 27 -6.97 6.72 8.81
CA GLU A 27 -7.14 7.08 7.39
C GLU A 27 -5.83 6.96 6.60
N ASN A 28 -4.71 7.36 7.19
CA ASN A 28 -3.37 7.18 6.61
C ASN A 28 -3.05 5.69 6.40
N SER A 29 -3.41 4.84 7.37
CA SER A 29 -3.25 3.38 7.23
C SER A 29 -4.08 2.84 6.06
N LYS A 30 -5.35 3.25 5.95
CA LYS A 30 -6.22 2.87 4.82
C LYS A 30 -5.66 3.35 3.48
N GLN A 31 -5.14 4.59 3.43
CA GLN A 31 -4.55 5.15 2.21
C GLN A 31 -3.30 4.36 1.78
N LYS A 32 -2.45 3.95 2.72
CA LYS A 32 -1.29 3.10 2.43
C LYS A 32 -1.73 1.79 1.79
N VAL A 33 -2.74 1.10 2.35
CA VAL A 33 -3.27 -0.14 1.79
C VAL A 33 -3.80 0.06 0.37
N ARG A 34 -4.61 1.11 0.13
CA ARG A 34 -5.14 1.43 -1.20
C ARG A 34 -4.03 1.70 -2.21
N THR A 35 -2.99 2.42 -1.80
CA THR A 35 -1.82 2.72 -2.64
C THR A 35 -1.09 1.43 -3.02
N SER A 36 -0.86 0.54 -2.05
CA SER A 36 -0.24 -0.76 -2.30
C SER A 36 -1.08 -1.63 -3.22
N ILE A 37 -2.42 -1.64 -3.06
CA ILE A 37 -3.33 -2.38 -3.97
C ILE A 37 -3.15 -1.87 -5.40
N ASN A 38 -3.23 -0.54 -5.62
CA ASN A 38 -3.06 0.03 -6.95
C ASN A 38 -1.70 -0.30 -7.55
N GLN A 39 -0.63 -0.23 -6.74
CA GLN A 39 0.73 -0.57 -7.17
C GLN A 39 0.84 -2.05 -7.58
N PHE A 40 0.27 -2.96 -6.80
CA PHE A 40 0.31 -4.40 -7.10
C PHE A 40 -0.54 -4.73 -8.33
N THR A 41 -1.70 -4.11 -8.47
CA THR A 41 -2.53 -4.24 -9.67
C THR A 41 -1.76 -3.80 -10.91
N ASP A 42 -1.17 -2.60 -10.92
CA ASP A 42 -0.44 -2.09 -12.09
C ASP A 42 0.83 -2.92 -12.41
N LEU A 43 1.55 -3.39 -11.38
CA LEU A 43 2.71 -4.26 -11.57
C LEU A 43 2.30 -5.64 -12.12
N CYS A 44 1.36 -6.31 -11.46
CA CYS A 44 1.03 -7.69 -11.74
C CYS A 44 0.15 -7.83 -12.97
N PHE A 45 -0.69 -6.84 -13.28
CA PHE A 45 -1.42 -6.81 -14.55
C PHE A 45 -0.45 -6.84 -15.73
N ARG A 46 0.56 -5.97 -15.76
CA ARG A 46 1.59 -5.95 -16.82
C ARG A 46 2.45 -7.21 -16.91
N LYS A 47 2.49 -8.03 -15.86
CA LYS A 47 3.32 -9.26 -15.81
C LYS A 47 2.54 -10.53 -16.09
N CYS A 48 1.26 -10.55 -15.78
CA CYS A 48 0.45 -11.75 -15.78
C CYS A 48 -0.69 -11.72 -16.81
N ILE A 49 -1.09 -10.54 -17.29
CA ILE A 49 -2.18 -10.38 -18.24
C ILE A 49 -1.59 -9.94 -19.58
N ASP A 50 -1.47 -10.87 -20.52
CA ASP A 50 -0.96 -10.60 -21.87
C ASP A 50 -2.03 -9.95 -22.76
N ARG A 51 -3.28 -10.41 -22.65
CA ARG A 51 -4.44 -9.91 -23.38
C ARG A 51 -5.66 -9.95 -22.47
N ALA A 52 -6.39 -8.84 -22.37
CA ALA A 52 -7.64 -8.77 -21.62
C ALA A 52 -8.82 -9.00 -22.57
N ASP A 53 -8.93 -10.22 -23.12
CA ASP A 53 -9.99 -10.62 -24.03
C ASP A 53 -11.23 -11.18 -23.32
N SER A 54 -11.08 -11.71 -22.10
CA SER A 54 -12.17 -12.04 -21.18
C SER A 54 -12.27 -11.09 -19.99
N SER A 55 -13.48 -10.98 -19.41
CA SER A 55 -13.69 -10.28 -18.13
C SER A 55 -13.16 -11.07 -16.94
N ASP A 56 -13.07 -12.40 -17.09
CA ASP A 56 -12.65 -13.32 -16.05
C ASP A 56 -11.18 -13.70 -16.23
N LEU A 57 -10.52 -13.96 -15.11
CA LEU A 57 -9.15 -14.46 -15.10
C LEU A 57 -9.15 -15.95 -15.45
N SER A 58 -8.24 -16.35 -16.33
CA SER A 58 -7.92 -17.75 -16.54
C SER A 58 -7.20 -18.33 -15.30
N PRO A 59 -7.24 -19.66 -15.09
CA PRO A 59 -6.53 -20.29 -13.97
C PRO A 59 -5.01 -20.00 -13.95
N GLN A 60 -4.43 -19.75 -15.12
CA GLN A 60 -3.00 -19.41 -15.27
C GLN A 60 -2.73 -17.98 -14.81
N GLU A 61 -3.60 -17.03 -15.17
CA GLU A 61 -3.52 -15.64 -14.72
C GLU A 61 -3.73 -15.54 -13.20
N GLU A 62 -4.71 -16.25 -12.64
CA GLU A 62 -4.94 -16.31 -11.19
C GLU A 62 -3.68 -16.79 -10.44
N GLN A 63 -3.10 -17.91 -10.88
CA GLN A 63 -1.88 -18.45 -10.28
C GLN A 63 -0.68 -17.49 -10.44
N CYS A 64 -0.58 -16.82 -11.59
CA CYS A 64 0.46 -15.81 -11.82
C CYS A 64 0.31 -14.62 -10.87
N LEU A 65 -0.90 -14.07 -10.73
CA LEU A 65 -1.18 -12.91 -9.87
C LEU A 65 -0.85 -13.21 -8.41
N ILE A 66 -1.27 -14.38 -7.89
CA ILE A 66 -0.91 -14.84 -6.53
C ILE A 66 0.61 -14.88 -6.37
N SER A 67 1.30 -15.48 -7.34
CA SER A 67 2.76 -15.62 -7.31
C SER A 67 3.46 -14.26 -7.43
N CYS A 68 2.93 -13.33 -8.22
CA CYS A 68 3.48 -12.00 -8.46
C CYS A 68 3.51 -11.18 -7.16
N VAL A 69 2.38 -11.14 -6.45
CA VAL A 69 2.28 -10.40 -5.17
C VAL A 69 3.21 -11.01 -4.13
N ASN A 70 3.19 -12.33 -3.95
CA ASN A 70 4.06 -13.01 -2.99
C ASN A 70 5.54 -12.74 -3.28
N LYS A 71 5.98 -12.88 -4.53
CA LYS A 71 7.36 -12.59 -4.93
C LYS A 71 7.76 -11.14 -4.67
N PHE A 72 6.86 -10.19 -4.90
CA PHE A 72 7.12 -8.78 -4.60
C PHE A 72 7.33 -8.57 -3.10
N LEU A 73 6.44 -9.10 -2.26
CA LEU A 73 6.54 -8.97 -0.81
C LEU A 73 7.81 -9.63 -0.26
N ASP A 74 8.11 -10.85 -0.70
CA ASP A 74 9.32 -11.57 -0.31
C ASP A 74 10.59 -10.81 -0.69
N THR A 75 10.60 -10.23 -1.90
CA THR A 75 11.72 -9.41 -2.37
C THR A 75 11.89 -8.17 -1.51
N ASN A 76 10.81 -7.46 -1.18
CA ASN A 76 10.88 -6.28 -0.32
C ASN A 76 11.42 -6.63 1.08
N ILE A 77 10.94 -7.72 1.68
CA ILE A 77 11.43 -8.19 2.99
C ILE A 77 12.94 -8.48 2.90
N ARG A 78 13.39 -9.14 1.82
CA ARG A 78 14.80 -9.46 1.63
C ARG A 78 15.67 -8.21 1.46
N VAL A 79 15.21 -7.23 0.69
CA VAL A 79 15.91 -5.95 0.51
C VAL A 79 16.01 -5.21 1.84
N VAL A 80 14.91 -5.07 2.58
CA VAL A 80 14.90 -4.38 3.87
C VAL A 80 15.84 -5.05 4.88
N LYS A 81 15.80 -6.39 4.98
CA LYS A 81 16.74 -7.15 5.83
C LYS A 81 18.19 -6.93 5.43
N GLY A 82 18.48 -6.88 4.13
CA GLY A 82 19.83 -6.58 3.62
C GLY A 82 20.31 -5.17 4.00
N LEU A 83 19.43 -4.17 3.89
CA LEU A 83 19.74 -2.79 4.28
C LEU A 83 19.97 -2.66 5.79
N GLN A 84 19.12 -3.28 6.62
CA GLN A 84 19.28 -3.27 8.08
C GLN A 84 20.60 -3.94 8.51
N GLY A 85 20.97 -5.05 7.89
CA GLY A 85 22.27 -5.70 8.13
C GLY A 85 23.48 -4.87 7.69
N SER A 86 23.31 -3.99 6.69
CA SER A 86 24.36 -3.09 6.21
C SER A 86 24.50 -1.81 7.05
N GLN A 87 23.45 -1.38 7.75
CA GLN A 87 23.46 -0.20 8.64
C GLN A 87 24.07 -0.49 10.03
N GLN A 88 24.28 -1.76 10.38
CA GLN A 88 24.90 -2.19 11.63
C GLN A 88 26.44 -2.38 11.53
N GLN A 89 27.03 -2.07 10.38
CA GLN A 89 28.48 -1.97 10.15
C GLN A 89 28.87 -0.51 9.99
#